data_AF-A0A2N3G9Q0-F1
#
_entry.id   AF-A0A2N3G9Q0-F1
#
_cell.length_a   1.000
_cell.length_b   1.000
_cell.length_c   1.000
_cell.angle_alpha   90.00
_cell.angle_beta   90.00
_cell.angle_gamma   90.00
#
_symmetry.space_group_name_H-M   'P 1'
#
loop_
_entity.id
_entity.type
_entity.pdbx_description
1 polymer ?
#
loop_
_entity_poly.entity_id
_entity_poly.type
_entity_poly.pdbx_seq_one_letter_code
_entity_poly.pdbx_strand_id
1 'polypeptide(L)'
;MDREPMGGFTSDDGMSIIEVVLAAFILFFVLTAVMGLLWTSTQMGVSAKERTTVANALSSHIEWIRSLDYDEVAIQGTTPSATIPAQITRTLGGFTMVITTTVTQGTSGIKEVQVDAVASGPGYPTLQMSQHASIRDYDLALTSSTPNVGPKIKFGTETPPQDTVVYSQYYGTSSPLYIDAVVEVSSVNTESVITEIKITCISSAIRNGNTAAADVAIFSNPEPSSDGKYRVKFRWDTEQINPEIPDGWQTVVIHAQDSDGNPPATLGRRFLVDNDPPDPPIDPKSQVMAATEARLGWTTPKDGNDDAWEYGIKLFKVDAYGYLVLQNPVDANGVPIDFKVYPSAFIHSASNPPAAPATPFSRYTAYVRALSYRQLASAYVQVMPYSYTEGATKAYTTRPLISGTSYTTYTGNAKKGTYAATTYAKGSVTPPTFKCSSVTYDLYRGLSTTSMALIKANTTSTFSDSVYKFLGSSTIAPVYYYQYKVTYTPEGETAAGPEVLWSNIIGPTNITSSESPIPHATW
;
A
#
# COMPACT_ATOMS: atom_id res chain seq x y z
N MET A 1 -1.90 81.78 -29.44
CA MET A 1 -0.90 80.74 -29.75
C MET A 1 0.26 81.02 -28.83
N ASP A 2 0.50 80.15 -27.87
CA ASP A 2 1.84 79.70 -27.44
C ASP A 2 1.65 78.72 -26.29
N ARG A 3 1.79 77.45 -26.67
CA ARG A 3 2.04 76.32 -25.78
C ARG A 3 3.55 76.24 -25.61
N GLU A 4 4.01 76.06 -24.37
CA GLU A 4 5.17 75.25 -23.97
C GLU A 4 5.46 75.47 -22.46
N PRO A 5 6.14 74.56 -21.75
CA PRO A 5 6.04 73.10 -21.80
C PRO A 5 5.87 72.47 -20.40
N MET A 6 5.27 71.28 -20.36
CA MET A 6 5.43 70.36 -19.22
C MET A 6 6.89 69.86 -19.21
N GLY A 7 7.72 70.37 -18.30
CA GLY A 7 8.86 69.59 -17.79
C GLY A 7 8.25 68.50 -16.90
N GLY A 8 8.32 67.22 -17.21
CA GLY A 8 9.53 66.50 -17.57
C GLY A 8 10.03 65.84 -16.29
N PHE A 9 9.46 64.69 -15.92
CA PHE A 9 10.05 63.80 -14.94
C PHE A 9 11.31 63.21 -15.57
N THR A 10 12.41 63.93 -15.47
CA THR A 10 13.76 63.41 -15.64
C THR A 10 14.51 63.59 -14.33
N SER A 11 14.13 62.78 -13.34
CA SER A 11 15.13 62.24 -12.42
C SER A 11 15.53 60.88 -12.98
N ASP A 12 16.46 60.88 -13.93
CA ASP A 12 17.47 59.82 -13.94
C ASP A 12 18.26 59.99 -12.64
N ASP A 13 17.68 59.54 -11.53
CA ASP A 13 18.45 59.26 -10.32
C ASP A 13 19.29 58.04 -10.68
N GLY A 14 20.44 58.32 -11.30
CA GLY A 14 21.48 57.33 -11.51
C GLY A 14 21.77 56.69 -10.17
N MET A 15 21.47 55.39 -10.06
CA MET A 15 21.65 54.61 -8.84
C MET A 15 23.08 54.84 -8.33
N SER A 16 23.21 55.43 -7.14
CA SER A 16 24.52 55.76 -6.60
C SER A 16 25.32 54.48 -6.41
N ILE A 17 26.63 54.52 -6.67
CA ILE A 17 27.53 53.37 -6.45
C ILE A 17 27.36 52.83 -5.01
N ILE A 18 27.07 53.71 -4.06
CA ILE A 18 26.81 53.34 -2.66
C ILE A 18 25.52 52.53 -2.52
N GLU A 19 24.44 52.86 -3.26
CA GLU A 19 23.18 52.12 -3.23
C GLU A 19 23.31 50.74 -3.87
N VAL A 20 24.07 50.62 -4.96
CA VAL A 20 24.37 49.32 -5.59
C VAL A 20 25.17 48.43 -4.63
N VAL A 21 26.17 48.99 -3.95
CA VAL A 21 26.98 48.25 -2.97
C VAL A 21 26.14 47.84 -1.76
N LEU A 22 25.29 48.74 -1.24
CA LEU A 22 24.39 48.45 -0.12
C LEU A 22 23.37 47.37 -0.50
N ALA A 23 22.75 47.46 -1.68
CA ALA A 23 21.81 46.48 -2.19
C ALA A 23 22.47 45.10 -2.40
N ALA A 24 23.70 45.06 -2.93
CA ALA A 24 24.48 43.82 -3.07
C ALA A 24 24.81 43.20 -1.70
N PHE A 25 25.15 44.03 -0.70
CA PHE A 25 25.43 43.57 0.65
C PHE A 25 24.17 42.99 1.32
N ILE A 26 23.04 43.69 1.24
CA ILE A 26 21.76 43.20 1.76
C ILE A 26 21.37 41.89 1.06
N LEU A 27 21.49 41.83 -0.27
CA LEU A 27 21.20 40.61 -1.04
C LEU A 27 22.10 39.44 -0.62
N PHE A 28 23.39 39.69 -0.36
CA PHE A 28 24.33 38.68 0.12
C PHE A 28 23.95 38.15 1.51
N PHE A 29 23.54 39.02 2.43
CA PHE A 29 23.04 38.62 3.75
C PHE A 29 21.76 37.79 3.63
N VAL A 30 20.81 38.21 2.79
CA VAL A 30 19.56 37.49 2.56
C VAL A 30 19.83 36.12 1.93
N LEU A 31 20.69 36.03 0.91
CA LEU A 31 21.06 34.75 0.28
C LEU A 31 21.74 33.80 1.27
N THR A 32 22.64 34.32 2.10
CA THR A 32 23.33 33.53 3.13
C THR A 32 22.34 33.02 4.19
N ALA A 33 21.41 33.87 4.63
CA ALA A 33 20.37 33.49 5.58
C ALA A 33 19.41 32.45 5.00
N VAL A 34 18.98 32.62 3.73
CA VAL A 34 18.11 31.66 3.03
C VAL A 34 18.85 30.33 2.83
N MET A 35 20.13 30.33 2.48
CA MET A 35 20.91 29.09 2.40
C MET A 35 21.05 28.38 3.75
N GLY A 36 21.25 29.12 4.84
CA GLY A 36 21.25 28.55 6.19
C GLY A 36 19.91 27.90 6.58
N LEU A 37 18.80 28.53 6.20
CA LEU A 37 17.45 27.99 6.40
C LEU A 37 17.19 26.75 5.52
N LEU A 38 17.65 26.74 4.27
CA LEU A 38 17.53 25.58 3.39
C LEU A 38 18.36 24.40 3.88
N TRP A 39 19.57 24.66 4.38
CA TRP A 39 20.43 23.63 4.97
C TRP A 39 19.80 23.00 6.22
N THR A 40 19.30 23.84 7.14
CA THR A 40 18.63 23.36 8.36
C THR A 40 17.33 22.61 8.05
N SER A 41 16.52 23.09 7.11
CA SER A 41 15.30 22.40 6.65
C SER A 41 15.60 21.04 6.03
N THR A 42 16.65 20.94 5.20
CA THR A 42 17.09 19.68 4.60
C THR A 42 17.57 18.69 5.66
N GLN A 43 18.35 19.16 6.65
CA GLN A 43 18.79 18.33 7.77
C GLN A 43 17.63 17.82 8.62
N MET A 44 16.60 18.64 8.86
CA MET A 44 15.40 18.20 9.57
C MET A 44 14.65 17.12 8.78
N GLY A 45 14.52 17.26 7.45
CA GLY A 45 13.88 16.25 6.60
C GLY A 45 14.60 14.90 6.62
N VAL A 46 15.93 14.92 6.59
CA VAL A 46 16.75 13.70 6.69
C VAL A 46 16.65 13.07 8.09
N SER A 47 16.73 13.88 9.16
CA SER A 47 16.59 13.37 10.54
C SER A 47 15.22 12.78 10.82
N ALA A 48 14.15 13.37 10.26
CA ALA A 48 12.80 12.81 10.34
C ALA A 48 12.73 11.45 9.64
N LYS A 49 13.29 11.35 8.43
CA LYS A 49 13.36 10.09 7.68
C LYS A 49 14.16 9.01 8.41
N GLU A 50 15.28 9.38 9.03
CA GLU A 50 16.10 8.49 9.86
C GLU A 50 15.30 7.94 11.05
N ARG A 51 14.65 8.82 11.84
CA ARG A 51 13.80 8.43 12.98
C ARG A 51 12.66 7.51 12.57
N THR A 52 11.94 7.83 11.48
CA THR A 52 10.85 6.98 10.98
C THR A 52 11.36 5.61 10.55
N THR A 53 12.51 5.55 9.88
CA THR A 53 13.11 4.28 9.43
C THR A 53 13.55 3.42 10.62
N VAL A 54 14.19 4.02 11.62
CA VAL A 54 14.59 3.33 12.86
C VAL A 54 13.37 2.86 13.66
N ALA A 55 12.34 3.69 13.81
CA ALA A 55 11.11 3.32 14.51
C ALA A 55 10.41 2.13 13.83
N ASN A 56 10.26 2.16 12.50
CA ASN A 56 9.65 1.05 11.75
C ASN A 56 10.47 -0.23 11.85
N ALA A 57 11.81 -0.13 11.80
CA ALA A 57 12.69 -1.29 11.94
C ALA A 57 12.61 -1.89 13.36
N LEU A 58 12.59 -1.06 14.40
CA LEU A 58 12.42 -1.50 15.79
C LEU A 58 11.07 -2.16 16.01
N SER A 59 9.98 -1.54 15.57
CA SER A 59 8.64 -2.10 15.71
C SER A 59 8.50 -3.42 14.94
N SER A 60 9.01 -3.50 13.71
CA SER A 60 9.03 -4.76 12.95
C SER A 60 9.84 -5.85 13.66
N HIS A 61 10.96 -5.50 14.29
CA HIS A 61 11.78 -6.44 15.03
C HIS A 61 11.08 -6.93 16.31
N ILE A 62 10.39 -6.05 17.04
CA ILE A 62 9.59 -6.44 18.22
C ILE A 62 8.39 -7.30 17.84
N GLU A 63 7.68 -6.99 16.76
CA GLU A 63 6.56 -7.81 16.30
C GLU A 63 7.03 -9.20 15.85
N TRP A 64 8.19 -9.30 15.21
CA TRP A 64 8.80 -10.59 14.93
C TRP A 64 9.13 -11.35 16.22
N ILE A 65 9.76 -10.71 17.22
CA ILE A 65 10.05 -11.36 18.50
C ILE A 65 8.77 -11.81 19.22
N ARG A 66 7.67 -11.04 19.12
CA ARG A 66 6.35 -11.40 19.68
C ARG A 66 5.68 -12.58 18.96
N SER A 67 6.05 -12.83 17.71
CA SER A 67 5.54 -13.97 16.94
C SER A 67 6.23 -15.29 17.24
N LEU A 68 7.37 -15.27 17.95
CA LEU A 68 8.09 -16.47 18.35
C LEU A 68 7.40 -17.15 19.53
N ASP A 69 7.52 -18.48 19.60
CA ASP A 69 7.08 -19.24 20.75
C ASP A 69 7.89 -18.83 21.99
N TYR A 70 7.27 -18.90 23.18
CA TYR A 70 7.90 -18.42 24.41
C TYR A 70 9.28 -19.04 24.66
N ASP A 71 9.44 -20.33 24.37
CA ASP A 71 10.71 -21.05 24.53
C ASP A 71 11.81 -20.56 23.58
N GLU A 72 11.44 -20.05 22.40
CA GLU A 72 12.35 -19.55 21.38
C GLU A 72 12.82 -18.10 21.63
N VAL A 73 12.12 -17.38 22.52
CA VAL A 73 12.48 -16.03 22.97
C VAL A 73 13.67 -16.11 23.93
N ALA A 74 14.86 -16.28 23.38
CA ALA A 74 16.13 -16.16 24.09
C ALA A 74 17.23 -15.73 23.11
N ILE A 75 18.39 -15.34 23.63
CA ILE A 75 19.50 -14.89 22.79
C ILE A 75 20.29 -16.11 22.26
N GLN A 76 20.56 -16.14 20.96
CA GLN A 76 21.35 -17.16 20.30
C GLN A 76 22.73 -17.32 21.00
N GLY A 77 23.07 -18.54 21.38
CA GLY A 77 24.31 -18.84 22.12
C GLY A 77 24.17 -18.77 23.65
N THR A 78 22.96 -18.55 24.18
CA THR A 78 22.63 -18.70 25.61
C THR A 78 21.88 -20.01 25.88
N THR A 79 21.69 -20.37 27.15
CA THR A 79 20.90 -21.54 27.57
C THR A 79 19.61 -21.04 28.23
N PRO A 80 18.41 -21.43 27.79
CA PRO A 80 18.09 -22.43 26.74
C PRO A 80 18.38 -21.96 25.30
N SER A 81 18.56 -22.92 24.38
CA SER A 81 18.89 -22.68 22.96
C SER A 81 17.81 -21.85 22.27
N ALA A 82 18.20 -20.88 21.46
CA ALA A 82 17.30 -19.79 21.06
C ALA A 82 17.45 -19.29 19.63
N THR A 83 16.45 -18.54 19.17
CA THR A 83 16.27 -18.06 17.78
C THR A 83 16.71 -16.61 17.56
N ILE A 84 16.81 -15.78 18.62
CA ILE A 84 17.05 -14.33 18.48
C ILE A 84 18.55 -14.01 18.47
N PRO A 85 19.12 -13.45 17.38
CA PRO A 85 20.50 -12.99 17.39
C PRO A 85 20.68 -11.79 18.33
N ALA A 86 21.76 -11.80 19.12
CA ALA A 86 22.09 -10.72 20.07
C ALA A 86 22.23 -9.34 19.39
N GLN A 87 22.74 -9.35 18.16
CA GLN A 87 22.91 -8.16 17.33
C GLN A 87 22.55 -8.46 15.88
N ILE A 88 21.83 -7.53 15.25
CA ILE A 88 21.57 -7.52 13.81
C ILE A 88 22.03 -6.18 13.24
N THR A 89 22.84 -6.22 12.20
CA THR A 89 23.20 -5.04 11.42
C THR A 89 22.35 -4.97 10.16
N ARG A 90 21.63 -3.87 9.96
CA ARG A 90 20.84 -3.60 8.74
C ARG A 90 21.29 -2.30 8.09
N THR A 91 21.32 -2.30 6.76
CA THR A 91 21.53 -1.06 6.00
C THR A 91 20.21 -0.68 5.35
N LEU A 92 19.59 0.41 5.80
CA LEU A 92 18.28 0.87 5.33
C LEU A 92 18.34 2.37 5.06
N GLY A 93 17.90 2.80 3.87
CA GLY A 93 17.81 4.21 3.53
C GLY A 93 19.14 4.99 3.54
N GLY A 94 20.29 4.30 3.43
CA GLY A 94 21.63 4.92 3.46
C GLY A 94 22.27 4.99 4.85
N PHE A 95 21.61 4.48 5.89
CA PHE A 95 22.12 4.41 7.26
C PHE A 95 22.46 2.96 7.64
N THR A 96 23.53 2.79 8.42
CA THR A 96 23.87 1.52 9.05
C THR A 96 23.27 1.51 10.44
N MET A 97 22.34 0.59 10.66
CA MET A 97 21.64 0.40 11.93
C MET A 97 22.13 -0.87 12.59
N VAL A 98 22.54 -0.77 13.86
CA VAL A 98 22.86 -1.90 14.72
C VAL A 98 21.74 -2.05 15.73
N ILE A 99 20.97 -3.13 15.63
CA ILE A 99 19.91 -3.50 16.55
C ILE A 99 20.49 -4.50 17.54
N THR A 100 20.51 -4.15 18.82
CA THR A 100 20.94 -5.01 19.93
C THR A 100 19.69 -5.45 20.69
N THR A 101 19.53 -6.76 20.87
CA THR A 101 18.40 -7.32 21.64
C THR A 101 18.92 -7.88 22.95
N THR A 102 18.29 -7.49 24.05
CA THR A 102 18.53 -8.03 25.38
C THR A 102 17.26 -8.72 25.85
N VAL A 103 17.38 -9.95 26.33
CA VAL A 103 16.27 -10.69 26.94
C VAL A 103 16.62 -10.94 28.41
N THR A 104 15.75 -10.48 29.31
CA THR A 104 15.89 -10.69 30.76
C THR A 104 14.74 -11.58 31.23
N GLN A 105 15.05 -12.63 31.98
CA GLN A 105 14.02 -13.47 32.59
C GLN A 105 13.47 -12.78 33.85
N GLY A 106 12.16 -12.55 33.87
CA GLY A 106 11.41 -12.08 35.02
C GLY A 106 10.87 -13.24 35.87
N THR A 107 10.18 -12.91 36.96
CA THR A 107 9.49 -13.89 37.79
C THR A 107 8.16 -14.33 37.14
N SER A 108 7.74 -15.57 37.36
CA SER A 108 6.43 -16.10 36.94
C SER A 108 6.18 -16.17 35.41
N GLY A 109 7.15 -16.70 34.64
CA GLY A 109 6.94 -16.98 33.21
C GLY A 109 6.86 -15.72 32.34
N ILE A 110 7.53 -14.64 32.73
CA ILE A 110 7.62 -13.41 31.93
C ILE A 110 9.07 -13.24 31.47
N LYS A 111 9.27 -12.97 30.19
CA LYS A 111 10.53 -12.50 29.62
C LYS A 111 10.39 -11.05 29.22
N GLU A 112 11.31 -10.22 29.66
CA GLU A 112 11.40 -8.82 29.24
C GLU A 112 12.40 -8.73 28.08
N VAL A 113 11.96 -8.14 26.98
CA VAL A 113 12.77 -7.92 25.79
C VAL A 113 13.00 -6.42 25.66
N GLN A 114 14.26 -6.02 25.66
CA GLN A 114 14.70 -4.68 25.32
C GLN A 114 15.40 -4.73 23.96
N VAL A 115 14.97 -3.87 23.04
CA VAL A 115 15.56 -3.74 21.71
C VAL A 115 16.10 -2.33 21.56
N ASP A 116 17.43 -2.21 21.49
CA ASP A 116 18.13 -0.95 21.29
C ASP A 116 18.63 -0.86 19.84
N ALA A 117 18.27 0.20 19.13
CA ALA A 117 18.81 0.49 17.80
C ALA A 117 19.73 1.71 17.85
N VAL A 118 20.92 1.55 17.27
CA VAL A 118 21.88 2.63 17.03
C VAL A 118 22.03 2.79 15.52
N ALA A 119 21.55 3.92 14.98
CA ALA A 119 21.72 4.28 13.58
C ALA A 119 22.88 5.26 13.41
N SER A 120 23.71 4.99 12.40
CA SER A 120 24.87 5.83 12.05
C SER A 120 24.97 6.01 10.54
N GLY A 121 25.40 7.19 10.11
CA GLY A 121 25.64 7.52 8.71
C GLY A 121 26.74 8.56 8.54
N PRO A 122 27.42 8.61 7.38
CA PRO A 122 28.48 9.60 7.14
C PRO A 122 27.96 11.03 7.24
N GLY A 123 28.51 11.83 8.16
CA GLY A 123 28.16 13.25 8.33
C GLY A 123 26.92 13.54 9.17
N TYR A 124 26.33 12.54 9.83
CA TYR A 124 25.15 12.69 10.69
C TYR A 124 25.46 12.29 12.14
N PRO A 125 24.79 12.90 13.15
CA PRO A 125 24.89 12.45 14.53
C PRO A 125 24.26 11.07 14.70
N THR A 126 24.84 10.23 15.55
CA THR A 126 24.29 8.91 15.87
C THR A 126 22.92 9.04 16.54
N LEU A 127 21.91 8.35 16.00
CA LEU A 127 20.58 8.25 16.60
C LEU A 127 20.46 6.96 17.40
N GLN A 128 20.04 7.06 18.67
CA GLN A 128 19.74 5.90 19.51
C GLN A 128 18.25 5.89 19.88
N MET A 129 17.61 4.74 19.71
CA MET A 129 16.22 4.50 20.10
C MET A 129 16.13 3.16 20.82
N SER A 130 15.25 3.07 21.81
CA SER A 130 15.00 1.84 22.56
C SER A 130 13.50 1.55 22.59
N GLN A 131 13.13 0.29 22.52
CA GLN A 131 11.77 -0.19 22.75
C GLN A 131 11.80 -1.38 23.71
N HIS A 132 10.73 -1.50 24.50
CA HIS A 132 10.56 -2.56 25.48
C HIS A 132 9.29 -3.35 25.19
N ALA A 133 9.35 -4.67 25.34
CA ALA A 133 8.20 -5.55 25.30
C ALA A 133 8.32 -6.61 26.39
N SER A 134 7.21 -6.96 27.02
CA SER A 134 7.12 -8.14 27.87
C SER A 134 6.44 -9.26 27.09
N ILE A 135 7.01 -10.45 27.16
CA ILE A 135 6.45 -11.68 26.59
C ILE A 135 6.12 -12.60 27.75
N ARG A 136 4.87 -13.01 27.81
CA ARG A 136 4.36 -13.91 28.85
C ARG A 136 4.23 -15.31 28.27
N ASP A 137 4.68 -16.30 29.03
CA ASP A 137 4.37 -17.68 28.80
C ASP A 137 2.90 -17.91 29.15
N TYR A 138 2.06 -18.01 28.13
CA TYR A 138 0.65 -18.28 28.34
C TYR A 138 0.45 -19.69 28.91
N ASP A 139 1.32 -20.64 28.60
CA ASP A 139 1.26 -22.02 29.10
C ASP A 139 1.73 -22.09 30.56
N LEU A 140 2.79 -21.37 30.96
CA LEU A 140 3.22 -21.32 32.36
C LEU A 140 2.29 -20.46 33.23
N ALA A 141 1.66 -19.40 32.71
CA ALA A 141 0.61 -18.68 33.44
C ALA A 141 -0.63 -19.55 33.69
N LEU A 142 -0.84 -20.59 32.85
CA LEU A 142 -1.86 -21.62 33.01
C LEU A 142 -1.39 -22.83 33.84
N THR A 143 -0.08 -23.04 34.04
CA THR A 143 0.47 -24.27 34.65
C THR A 143 1.48 -24.06 35.79
N SER A 144 1.77 -22.82 36.22
CA SER A 144 2.70 -22.57 37.34
C SER A 144 2.08 -22.93 38.69
N SER A 145 2.25 -24.21 39.03
CA SER A 145 2.57 -24.76 40.37
C SER A 145 1.64 -24.41 41.54
N THR A 146 0.42 -24.94 41.47
CA THR A 146 0.03 -26.00 42.42
C THR A 146 -0.06 -27.30 41.61
N PRO A 147 -0.05 -28.51 42.21
CA PRO A 147 -0.45 -29.71 41.46
C PRO A 147 -1.74 -29.40 40.72
N ASN A 148 -1.95 -30.01 39.57
CA ASN A 148 -3.10 -29.80 38.69
C ASN A 148 -4.42 -30.14 39.43
N VAL A 149 -4.86 -29.34 40.41
CA VAL A 149 -5.98 -29.62 41.34
C VAL A 149 -7.31 -29.21 40.71
N GLY A 150 -7.28 -28.28 39.75
CA GLY A 150 -8.48 -27.84 39.03
C GLY A 150 -8.93 -28.79 37.91
N PRO A 151 -10.10 -28.53 37.31
CA PRO A 151 -10.64 -29.32 36.21
C PRO A 151 -9.71 -29.39 34.99
N LYS A 152 -9.73 -30.49 34.25
CA LYS A 152 -9.07 -30.63 32.95
C LYS A 152 -10.09 -30.41 31.85
N ILE A 153 -9.78 -29.53 30.91
CA ILE A 153 -10.69 -29.16 29.81
C ILE A 153 -10.09 -29.59 28.48
N LYS A 154 -10.94 -30.04 27.56
CA LYS A 154 -10.63 -30.15 26.14
C LYS A 154 -11.87 -29.85 25.30
N PHE A 155 -11.65 -29.40 24.06
CA PHE A 155 -12.70 -29.37 23.06
C PHE A 155 -12.96 -30.78 22.52
N GLY A 156 -14.22 -31.17 22.43
CA GLY A 156 -14.65 -32.42 21.82
C GLY A 156 -14.60 -32.38 20.29
N THR A 157 -14.89 -33.52 19.67
CA THR A 157 -14.72 -33.75 18.22
C THR A 157 -15.72 -32.99 17.36
N GLU A 158 -16.85 -32.59 17.95
CA GLU A 158 -17.90 -31.83 17.27
C GLU A 158 -17.56 -30.34 17.16
N THR A 159 -16.58 -29.86 17.94
CA THR A 159 -16.09 -28.48 17.81
C THR A 159 -15.25 -28.36 16.55
N PRO A 160 -15.53 -27.40 15.64
CA PRO A 160 -14.72 -27.20 14.45
C PRO A 160 -13.23 -27.04 14.77
N PRO A 161 -12.33 -27.43 13.86
CA PRO A 161 -10.91 -27.19 14.02
C PRO A 161 -10.59 -25.72 14.31
N GLN A 162 -9.46 -25.49 14.98
CA GLN A 162 -8.95 -24.14 15.17
C GLN A 162 -8.79 -23.43 13.82
N ASP A 163 -9.03 -22.11 13.83
CA ASP A 163 -8.93 -21.20 12.68
C ASP A 163 -9.94 -21.45 11.56
N THR A 164 -11.03 -22.17 11.86
CA THR A 164 -12.14 -22.37 10.93
C THR A 164 -12.99 -21.11 10.80
N VAL A 165 -13.48 -20.84 9.59
CA VAL A 165 -14.49 -19.80 9.31
C VAL A 165 -15.87 -20.26 9.80
N VAL A 166 -16.48 -19.47 10.65
CA VAL A 166 -17.79 -19.69 11.28
C VAL A 166 -18.70 -18.50 11.00
N TYR A 167 -20.01 -18.75 10.88
CA TYR A 167 -21.00 -17.73 10.56
C TYR A 167 -22.39 -18.21 10.91
N SER A 168 -23.26 -17.32 11.41
CA SER A 168 -24.56 -17.68 11.97
C SER A 168 -24.43 -18.92 12.85
N GLN A 169 -25.16 -20.00 12.52
CA GLN A 169 -25.12 -21.29 13.20
C GLN A 169 -24.33 -22.37 12.45
N TYR A 170 -23.38 -21.97 11.62
CA TYR A 170 -22.69 -22.86 10.68
C TYR A 170 -21.18 -22.63 10.63
N TYR A 171 -20.47 -23.60 10.04
CA TYR A 171 -19.08 -23.50 9.66
C TYR A 171 -18.82 -24.24 8.34
N GLY A 172 -17.76 -23.85 7.63
CA GLY A 172 -17.42 -24.44 6.33
C GLY A 172 -18.55 -24.29 5.31
N THR A 173 -18.89 -25.36 4.58
CA THR A 173 -19.86 -25.30 3.48
C THR A 173 -21.32 -25.29 3.90
N SER A 174 -21.67 -25.69 5.13
CA SER A 174 -23.00 -25.58 5.80
C SER A 174 -23.10 -26.48 7.06
N SER A 175 -21.98 -26.88 7.69
CA SER A 175 -22.03 -27.79 8.84
C SER A 175 -22.52 -27.04 10.09
N PRO A 176 -23.38 -27.62 10.94
CA PRO A 176 -23.85 -26.93 12.14
C PRO A 176 -22.71 -26.60 13.11
N LEU A 177 -22.69 -25.38 13.62
CA LEU A 177 -21.70 -24.90 14.56
C LEU A 177 -22.03 -25.34 15.99
N TYR A 178 -21.27 -26.32 16.48
CA TYR A 178 -21.32 -26.75 17.87
C TYR A 178 -20.01 -26.43 18.58
N ILE A 179 -20.10 -25.99 19.83
CA ILE A 179 -18.98 -25.98 20.76
C ILE A 179 -19.22 -27.11 21.76
N ASP A 180 -18.35 -28.11 21.70
CA ASP A 180 -18.36 -29.31 22.53
C ASP A 180 -17.25 -29.22 23.57
N ALA A 181 -17.64 -29.03 24.83
CA ALA A 181 -16.75 -28.96 25.97
C ALA A 181 -16.72 -30.31 26.69
N VAL A 182 -15.53 -30.88 26.85
CA VAL A 182 -15.30 -32.08 27.65
C VAL A 182 -14.45 -31.72 28.85
N VAL A 183 -15.00 -31.88 30.04
CA VAL A 183 -14.38 -31.53 31.31
C VAL A 183 -14.23 -32.78 32.18
N GLU A 184 -13.03 -32.96 32.74
CA GLU A 184 -12.67 -34.05 33.63
C GLU A 184 -12.26 -33.46 34.98
N VAL A 185 -12.71 -34.06 36.08
CA VAL A 185 -12.28 -33.66 37.43
C VAL A 185 -10.80 -34.00 37.59
N SER A 186 -10.07 -33.21 38.38
CA SER A 186 -8.67 -33.53 38.67
C SER A 186 -8.55 -34.92 39.28
N SER A 187 -7.53 -35.67 38.84
CA SER A 187 -7.19 -36.98 39.41
C SER A 187 -6.72 -36.92 40.86
N VAL A 188 -6.54 -35.73 41.43
CA VAL A 188 -6.08 -35.54 42.82
C VAL A 188 -7.24 -35.64 43.81
N ASN A 189 -8.47 -35.32 43.41
CA ASN A 189 -9.65 -35.49 44.25
C ASN A 189 -10.82 -36.07 43.43
N THR A 190 -11.07 -37.37 43.60
CA THR A 190 -12.11 -38.10 42.85
C THR A 190 -13.52 -37.84 43.37
N GLU A 191 -13.67 -37.15 44.50
CA GLU A 191 -14.97 -36.80 45.09
C GLU A 191 -15.48 -35.43 44.63
N SER A 192 -14.64 -34.61 44.00
CA SER A 192 -15.04 -33.30 43.50
C SER A 192 -16.01 -33.45 42.32
N VAL A 193 -16.96 -32.53 42.24
CA VAL A 193 -17.90 -32.44 41.12
C VAL A 193 -17.73 -31.11 40.40
N ILE A 194 -18.01 -31.09 39.10
CA ILE A 194 -18.01 -29.85 38.33
C ILE A 194 -19.29 -29.07 38.68
N THR A 195 -19.12 -27.85 39.18
CA THR A 195 -20.22 -26.98 39.63
C THR A 195 -20.68 -26.03 38.54
N GLU A 196 -19.79 -25.65 37.63
CA GLU A 196 -20.12 -24.79 36.49
C GLU A 196 -19.25 -25.12 35.28
N ILE A 197 -19.88 -25.16 34.10
CA ILE A 197 -19.22 -25.06 32.80
C ILE A 197 -19.80 -23.85 32.07
N LYS A 198 -18.94 -22.93 31.62
CA LYS A 198 -19.34 -21.74 30.87
C LYS A 198 -18.53 -21.63 29.59
N ILE A 199 -19.18 -21.36 28.47
CA ILE A 199 -18.49 -21.10 27.20
C ILE A 199 -18.67 -19.63 26.85
N THR A 200 -17.58 -18.91 26.67
CA THR A 200 -17.59 -17.48 26.42
C THR A 200 -16.90 -17.09 25.13
N CYS A 201 -17.30 -15.95 24.59
CA CYS A 201 -16.58 -15.18 23.59
C CYS A 201 -16.69 -13.70 24.02
N ILE A 202 -15.65 -12.89 23.79
CA ILE A 202 -15.61 -11.47 24.21
C ILE A 202 -16.09 -11.23 25.66
N SER A 203 -15.66 -12.11 26.58
CA SER A 203 -16.00 -12.08 28.02
C SER A 203 -17.46 -12.35 28.37
N SER A 204 -18.31 -12.75 27.41
CA SER A 204 -19.73 -13.05 27.62
C SER A 204 -20.09 -14.46 27.17
N ALA A 205 -21.13 -15.05 27.76
CA ALA A 205 -21.57 -16.39 27.36
C ALA A 205 -22.10 -16.39 25.93
N ILE A 206 -21.72 -17.39 25.15
CA ILE A 206 -22.23 -17.56 23.78
C ILE A 206 -23.70 -18.01 23.80
N ARG A 207 -24.44 -17.70 22.73
CA ARG A 207 -25.88 -17.95 22.62
C ARG A 207 -26.26 -18.86 21.46
N ASN A 208 -27.39 -19.56 21.61
CA ASN A 208 -28.00 -20.38 20.55
C ASN A 208 -29.15 -19.61 19.89
N GLY A 209 -28.84 -18.43 19.34
CA GLY A 209 -29.81 -17.58 18.66
C GLY A 209 -29.51 -16.09 18.81
N ASN A 210 -30.17 -15.30 17.96
CA ASN A 210 -30.06 -13.85 17.88
C ASN A 210 -31.08 -13.09 18.75
N THR A 211 -31.61 -13.71 19.80
CA THR A 211 -32.56 -13.04 20.72
C THR A 211 -32.05 -13.02 22.15
N ALA A 212 -32.51 -12.06 22.95
CA ALA A 212 -32.16 -11.99 24.36
C ALA A 212 -32.62 -13.22 25.17
N ALA A 213 -33.66 -13.92 24.68
CA ALA A 213 -34.23 -15.13 25.29
C ALA A 213 -33.57 -16.43 24.79
N ALA A 214 -32.61 -16.35 23.85
CA ALA A 214 -31.88 -17.52 23.39
C ALA A 214 -31.08 -18.15 24.52
N ASP A 215 -30.98 -19.47 24.50
CA ASP A 215 -30.19 -20.24 25.45
C ASP A 215 -28.75 -19.71 25.50
N VAL A 216 -28.18 -19.66 26.70
CA VAL A 216 -26.81 -19.25 26.96
C VAL A 216 -25.97 -20.46 27.34
N ALA A 217 -24.71 -20.48 26.94
CA ALA A 217 -23.79 -21.56 27.27
C ALA A 217 -23.26 -21.45 28.72
N ILE A 218 -24.17 -21.50 29.68
CA ILE A 218 -23.89 -21.54 31.13
C ILE A 218 -24.60 -22.76 31.68
N PHE A 219 -23.84 -23.70 32.22
CA PHE A 219 -24.33 -24.98 32.71
C PHE A 219 -23.95 -25.11 34.18
N SER A 220 -24.94 -24.91 35.05
CA SER A 220 -24.77 -25.07 36.49
C SER A 220 -25.06 -26.51 36.89
N ASN A 221 -24.17 -27.09 37.71
CA ASN A 221 -24.23 -28.48 38.17
C ASN A 221 -24.47 -29.50 37.04
N PRO A 222 -23.63 -29.50 35.98
CA PRO A 222 -23.77 -30.47 34.90
C PRO A 222 -23.66 -31.90 35.43
N GLU A 223 -24.39 -32.84 34.84
CA GLU A 223 -24.28 -34.26 35.22
C GLU A 223 -23.14 -34.93 34.44
N PRO A 224 -22.34 -35.81 35.07
CA PRO A 224 -21.30 -36.56 34.38
C PRO A 224 -21.92 -37.63 33.48
N SER A 225 -21.30 -37.87 32.33
CA SER A 225 -21.63 -39.00 31.46
C SER A 225 -21.08 -40.31 32.00
N SER A 226 -21.46 -41.44 31.38
CA SER A 226 -21.12 -42.79 31.87
C SER A 226 -19.61 -43.09 31.94
N ASP A 227 -18.77 -42.32 31.23
CA ASP A 227 -17.31 -42.44 31.28
C ASP A 227 -16.66 -41.54 32.36
N GLY A 228 -17.47 -40.92 33.22
CA GLY A 228 -17.04 -40.03 34.31
C GLY A 228 -16.71 -38.61 33.86
N LYS A 229 -16.93 -38.27 32.58
CA LYS A 229 -16.62 -36.94 32.02
C LYS A 229 -17.87 -36.09 31.91
N TYR A 230 -17.73 -34.80 32.14
CA TYR A 230 -18.80 -33.82 31.94
C TYR A 230 -18.71 -33.34 30.50
N ARG A 231 -19.76 -33.59 29.72
CA ARG A 231 -19.80 -33.30 28.29
C ARG A 231 -20.94 -32.36 28.00
N VAL A 232 -20.63 -31.23 27.40
CA VAL A 232 -21.61 -30.21 27.09
C VAL A 232 -21.47 -29.81 25.64
N LYS A 233 -22.53 -30.05 24.87
CA LYS A 233 -22.63 -29.67 23.47
C LYS A 233 -23.59 -28.50 23.34
N PHE A 234 -23.08 -27.37 22.88
CA PHE A 234 -23.85 -26.14 22.71
C PHE A 234 -23.85 -25.70 21.24
N ARG A 235 -25.02 -25.38 20.69
CA ARG A 235 -25.13 -24.82 19.35
C ARG A 235 -24.90 -23.32 19.43
N TRP A 236 -23.87 -22.83 18.75
CA TRP A 236 -23.54 -21.40 18.78
C TRP A 236 -24.14 -20.71 17.56
N ASP A 237 -24.77 -19.56 17.80
CA ASP A 237 -25.14 -18.59 16.80
C ASP A 237 -24.24 -17.35 16.92
N THR A 238 -23.41 -17.13 15.91
CA THR A 238 -22.51 -15.98 15.87
C THR A 238 -23.25 -14.66 15.60
N GLU A 239 -24.49 -14.68 15.12
CA GLU A 239 -25.37 -13.50 14.97
C GLU A 239 -26.08 -13.11 16.29
N GLN A 240 -25.55 -13.55 17.44
CA GLN A 240 -26.10 -13.18 18.75
C GLN A 240 -26.03 -11.65 18.98
N ILE A 241 -27.04 -11.08 19.66
CA ILE A 241 -27.18 -9.63 19.81
C ILE A 241 -26.80 -9.07 21.19
N ASN A 242 -26.32 -9.91 22.12
CA ASN A 242 -25.98 -9.46 23.48
C ASN A 242 -24.94 -10.36 24.19
N PRO A 243 -23.64 -9.99 24.11
CA PRO A 243 -23.09 -8.97 23.21
C PRO A 243 -23.11 -9.45 21.76
N GLU A 244 -23.10 -8.49 20.84
CA GLU A 244 -22.81 -8.73 19.43
C GLU A 244 -21.40 -9.29 19.26
N ILE A 245 -21.25 -10.35 18.45
CA ILE A 245 -19.94 -10.90 18.10
C ILE A 245 -19.51 -10.22 16.80
N PRO A 246 -18.49 -9.33 16.83
CA PRO A 246 -18.02 -8.71 15.60
C PRO A 246 -17.32 -9.74 14.72
N ASP A 247 -17.43 -9.54 13.41
CA ASP A 247 -16.65 -10.29 12.44
C ASP A 247 -15.14 -10.12 12.67
N GLY A 248 -14.39 -11.10 12.15
CA GLY A 248 -12.95 -11.25 12.37
C GLY A 248 -12.59 -12.36 13.36
N TRP A 249 -11.33 -12.37 13.79
CA TRP A 249 -10.75 -13.38 14.65
C TRP A 249 -11.30 -13.28 16.07
N GLN A 250 -12.02 -14.33 16.48
CA GLN A 250 -12.61 -14.46 17.80
C GLN A 250 -12.08 -15.68 18.54
N THR A 251 -11.88 -15.54 19.85
CA THR A 251 -11.49 -16.66 20.72
C THR A 251 -12.68 -17.07 21.57
N VAL A 252 -13.08 -18.33 21.43
CA VAL A 252 -14.08 -18.97 22.29
C VAL A 252 -13.34 -19.68 23.42
N VAL A 253 -13.74 -19.41 24.66
CA VAL A 253 -13.09 -19.92 25.87
C VAL A 253 -14.07 -20.77 26.67
N ILE A 254 -13.68 -22.00 26.98
CA ILE A 254 -14.38 -22.84 27.95
C ILE A 254 -13.82 -22.50 29.34
N HIS A 255 -14.70 -22.29 30.30
CA HIS A 255 -14.39 -22.15 31.72
C HIS A 255 -15.04 -23.30 32.47
N ALA A 256 -14.33 -23.90 33.42
CA ALA A 256 -14.88 -24.91 34.30
C ALA A 256 -14.47 -24.68 35.75
N GLN A 257 -15.41 -24.85 36.67
CA GLN A 257 -15.20 -24.74 38.11
C GLN A 257 -15.65 -26.04 38.80
N ASP A 258 -14.90 -26.47 39.81
CA ASP A 258 -15.24 -27.61 40.65
C ASP A 258 -15.83 -27.18 42.01
N SER A 259 -16.27 -28.17 42.78
CA SER A 259 -16.82 -28.01 44.13
C SER A 259 -15.77 -27.66 45.19
N ASP A 260 -14.50 -27.85 44.89
CA ASP A 260 -13.41 -27.78 45.87
C ASP A 260 -12.82 -26.38 45.99
N GLY A 261 -13.31 -25.44 45.19
CA GLY A 261 -12.82 -24.07 45.15
C GLY A 261 -11.43 -23.96 44.51
N ASN A 262 -11.03 -24.94 43.69
CA ASN A 262 -9.81 -24.83 42.91
C ASN A 262 -9.93 -23.69 41.89
N PRO A 263 -8.80 -23.10 41.45
CA PRO A 263 -8.81 -22.10 40.40
C PRO A 263 -9.58 -22.61 39.17
N PRO A 264 -10.49 -21.81 38.58
CA PRO A 264 -11.22 -22.21 37.39
C PRO A 264 -10.26 -22.55 36.26
N ALA A 265 -10.48 -23.69 35.61
CA ALA A 265 -9.72 -24.07 34.43
C ALA A 265 -10.27 -23.32 33.22
N THR A 266 -9.39 -22.94 32.29
CA THR A 266 -9.80 -22.28 31.05
C THR A 266 -9.08 -22.86 29.84
N LEU A 267 -9.77 -22.94 28.69
CA LEU A 267 -9.17 -23.37 27.43
C LEU A 267 -9.79 -22.57 26.26
N GLY A 268 -8.95 -21.92 25.47
CA GLY A 268 -9.37 -21.13 24.31
C GLY A 268 -9.22 -21.89 22.98
N ARG A 269 -10.11 -21.61 22.03
CA ARG A 269 -9.96 -21.95 20.61
C ARG A 269 -10.37 -20.76 19.75
N ARG A 270 -9.57 -20.48 18.73
CA ARG A 270 -9.78 -19.35 17.81
C ARG A 270 -10.60 -19.78 16.59
N PHE A 271 -11.52 -18.90 16.17
CA PHE A 271 -12.34 -18.99 14.97
C PHE A 271 -12.35 -17.66 14.23
N LEU A 272 -12.65 -17.69 12.93
CA LEU A 272 -12.87 -16.50 12.12
C LEU A 272 -14.37 -16.32 11.92
N VAL A 273 -14.96 -15.30 12.54
CA VAL A 273 -16.39 -14.98 12.40
C VAL A 273 -16.58 -14.12 11.15
N ASP A 274 -17.53 -14.48 10.28
CA ASP A 274 -17.78 -13.81 8.99
C ASP A 274 -19.29 -13.85 8.69
N ASN A 275 -20.06 -13.00 9.37
CA ASN A 275 -21.51 -12.90 9.22
C ASN A 275 -21.91 -11.95 8.11
N ASP A 276 -21.21 -10.83 8.02
CA ASP A 276 -21.59 -9.67 7.21
C ASP A 276 -20.55 -9.40 6.10
N PRO A 277 -20.94 -8.74 5.01
CA PRO A 277 -19.98 -8.26 4.04
C PRO A 277 -19.10 -7.14 4.65
N PRO A 278 -17.84 -6.98 4.18
CA PRO A 278 -16.99 -5.90 4.64
C PRO A 278 -17.56 -4.52 4.25
N ASP A 279 -17.01 -3.47 4.84
CA ASP A 279 -17.26 -2.11 4.38
C ASP A 279 -16.75 -1.90 2.93
N PRO A 280 -17.39 -1.01 2.14
CA PRO A 280 -16.87 -0.65 0.83
C PRO A 280 -15.50 0.04 0.90
N PRO A 281 -14.60 -0.16 -0.08
CA PRO A 281 -13.30 0.50 -0.13
C PRO A 281 -13.41 2.03 -0.09
N ILE A 282 -12.55 2.67 0.71
CA ILE A 282 -12.57 4.13 0.93
C ILE A 282 -11.55 4.81 0.01
N ASP A 283 -11.98 5.93 -0.58
CA ASP A 283 -11.21 6.80 -1.48
C ASP A 283 -10.36 6.06 -2.53
N PRO A 284 -10.94 5.16 -3.34
CA PRO A 284 -10.17 4.48 -4.37
C PRO A 284 -9.66 5.47 -5.43
N LYS A 285 -8.34 5.49 -5.63
CA LYS A 285 -7.64 6.36 -6.57
C LYS A 285 -6.89 5.59 -7.66
N SER A 286 -6.71 6.21 -8.82
CA SER A 286 -5.84 5.74 -9.90
C SER A 286 -4.71 6.72 -10.22
N GLN A 287 -3.50 6.22 -10.39
CA GLN A 287 -2.31 6.96 -10.78
C GLN A 287 -1.72 6.38 -12.07
N VAL A 288 -1.60 7.19 -13.12
CA VAL A 288 -1.04 6.76 -14.42
C VAL A 288 0.48 6.90 -14.38
N MET A 289 1.17 5.77 -14.53
CA MET A 289 2.64 5.70 -14.45
C MET A 289 3.31 5.75 -15.82
N ALA A 290 2.69 5.13 -16.82
CA ALA A 290 3.23 4.99 -18.17
C ALA A 290 2.12 4.95 -19.24
N ALA A 291 2.49 4.76 -20.51
CA ALA A 291 1.52 4.54 -21.58
C ALA A 291 0.73 3.22 -21.42
N THR A 292 1.29 2.25 -20.72
CA THR A 292 0.70 0.92 -20.53
C THR A 292 0.72 0.49 -19.08
N GLU A 293 0.71 1.45 -18.15
CA GLU A 293 0.65 1.16 -16.71
C GLU A 293 -0.12 2.25 -15.96
N ALA A 294 -1.10 1.81 -15.17
CA ALA A 294 -1.75 2.60 -14.14
C ALA A 294 -1.82 1.78 -12.84
N ARG A 295 -1.69 2.47 -11.70
CA ARG A 295 -1.81 1.91 -10.36
C ARG A 295 -3.11 2.36 -9.75
N LEU A 296 -3.94 1.41 -9.33
CA LEU A 296 -5.15 1.66 -8.57
C LEU A 296 -4.84 1.35 -7.10
N GLY A 297 -5.33 2.15 -6.18
CA GLY A 297 -5.15 1.93 -4.75
C GLY A 297 -6.31 2.51 -3.95
N TRP A 298 -6.54 1.98 -2.76
CA TRP A 298 -7.63 2.40 -1.87
C TRP A 298 -7.23 2.19 -0.43
N THR A 299 -7.95 2.83 0.50
CA THR A 299 -7.81 2.51 1.92
C THR A 299 -8.51 1.18 2.20
N THR A 300 -7.81 0.29 2.91
CA THR A 300 -8.33 -1.01 3.34
C THR A 300 -9.57 -0.81 4.23
N PRO A 301 -10.75 -1.28 3.80
CA PRO A 301 -11.93 -1.27 4.63
C PRO A 301 -11.87 -2.39 5.69
N LYS A 302 -12.73 -2.26 6.69
CA LYS A 302 -12.85 -3.24 7.78
C LYS A 302 -13.91 -4.29 7.46
N ASP A 303 -13.67 -5.48 7.99
CA ASP A 303 -14.55 -6.64 8.00
C ASP A 303 -14.72 -7.05 9.48
N GLY A 304 -15.63 -6.36 10.16
CA GLY A 304 -15.67 -6.35 11.62
C GLY A 304 -14.40 -5.73 12.22
N ASN A 305 -13.64 -6.52 12.99
CA ASN A 305 -12.39 -6.07 13.62
C ASN A 305 -11.16 -6.21 12.72
N ASP A 306 -11.24 -7.03 11.68
CA ASP A 306 -10.12 -7.32 10.78
C ASP A 306 -10.20 -6.48 9.50
N ASP A 307 -9.12 -6.54 8.72
CA ASP A 307 -9.08 -5.96 7.39
C ASP A 307 -9.81 -6.90 6.41
N ALA A 308 -10.47 -6.32 5.39
CA ALA A 308 -11.07 -7.12 4.33
C ALA A 308 -10.06 -8.08 3.68
N TRP A 309 -10.49 -9.32 3.46
CA TRP A 309 -9.64 -10.42 2.99
C TRP A 309 -9.13 -10.21 1.56
N GLU A 310 -10.02 -9.79 0.66
CA GLU A 310 -9.75 -9.72 -0.78
C GLU A 310 -10.55 -8.59 -1.42
N TYR A 311 -10.15 -8.18 -2.62
CA TYR A 311 -10.87 -7.19 -3.41
C TYR A 311 -11.23 -7.72 -4.80
N GLY A 312 -12.44 -7.36 -5.23
CA GLY A 312 -12.93 -7.59 -6.58
C GLY A 312 -12.89 -6.31 -7.40
N ILE A 313 -12.23 -6.34 -8.55
CA ILE A 313 -12.12 -5.17 -9.45
C ILE A 313 -12.85 -5.45 -10.76
N LYS A 314 -13.66 -4.49 -11.18
CA LYS A 314 -14.20 -4.39 -12.54
C LYS A 314 -13.50 -3.28 -13.29
N LEU A 315 -12.96 -3.59 -14.45
CA LEU A 315 -12.25 -2.66 -15.31
C LEU A 315 -12.99 -2.51 -16.63
N PHE A 316 -13.28 -1.28 -17.02
CA PHE A 316 -13.91 -0.93 -18.28
C PHE A 316 -12.96 -0.08 -19.10
N LYS A 317 -12.89 -0.34 -20.40
CA LYS A 317 -12.22 0.51 -21.38
C LYS A 317 -13.28 1.27 -22.16
N VAL A 318 -13.08 2.57 -22.35
CA VAL A 318 -13.92 3.37 -23.25
C VAL A 318 -13.51 3.06 -24.68
N ASP A 319 -14.45 2.64 -25.52
CA ASP A 319 -14.20 2.36 -26.93
C ASP A 319 -14.23 3.63 -27.81
N ALA A 320 -14.02 3.43 -29.13
CA ALA A 320 -14.03 4.52 -30.11
C ALA A 320 -15.41 5.19 -30.29
N TYR A 321 -16.47 4.63 -29.72
CA TYR A 321 -17.83 5.17 -29.76
C TYR A 321 -18.26 5.82 -28.44
N GLY A 322 -17.42 5.72 -27.39
CA GLY A 322 -17.70 6.26 -26.06
C GLY A 322 -18.41 5.27 -25.13
N TYR A 323 -18.56 4.00 -25.51
CA TYR A 323 -19.16 2.98 -24.66
C TYR A 323 -18.14 2.33 -23.73
N LEU A 324 -18.61 1.95 -22.54
CA LEU A 324 -17.81 1.20 -21.57
C LEU A 324 -17.81 -0.29 -21.95
N VAL A 325 -16.65 -0.81 -22.32
CA VAL A 325 -16.44 -2.22 -22.62
C VAL A 325 -15.71 -2.89 -21.47
N LEU A 326 -16.36 -3.87 -20.84
CA LEU A 326 -15.78 -4.63 -19.73
C LEU A 326 -14.54 -5.41 -20.20
N GLN A 327 -13.46 -5.30 -19.43
CA GLN A 327 -12.15 -5.91 -19.70
C GLN A 327 -11.88 -7.15 -18.85
N ASN A 328 -12.78 -7.46 -17.94
CA ASN A 328 -12.69 -8.60 -17.04
C ASN A 328 -12.76 -9.93 -17.81
N PRO A 329 -12.09 -10.98 -17.30
CA PRO A 329 -12.27 -12.33 -17.81
C PRO A 329 -13.72 -12.76 -17.61
N VAL A 330 -14.14 -13.72 -18.43
CA VAL A 330 -15.41 -14.39 -18.30
C VAL A 330 -15.17 -15.83 -17.88
N ASP A 331 -16.09 -16.38 -17.09
CA ASP A 331 -16.07 -17.81 -16.75
C ASP A 331 -16.45 -18.68 -17.96
N ALA A 332 -16.51 -20.00 -17.77
CA ALA A 332 -16.88 -20.96 -18.81
C ALA A 332 -18.29 -20.72 -19.40
N ASN A 333 -19.15 -19.97 -18.72
CA ASN A 333 -20.51 -19.65 -19.14
C ASN A 333 -20.62 -18.24 -19.75
N GLY A 334 -19.49 -17.53 -19.91
CA GLY A 334 -19.48 -16.16 -20.42
C GLY A 334 -19.89 -15.11 -19.38
N VAL A 335 -19.97 -15.47 -18.09
CA VAL A 335 -20.30 -14.52 -17.02
C VAL A 335 -19.03 -13.79 -16.59
N PRO A 336 -19.04 -12.45 -16.55
CA PRO A 336 -17.86 -11.72 -16.12
C PRO A 336 -17.49 -11.98 -14.67
N ILE A 337 -16.21 -12.24 -14.44
CA ILE A 337 -15.63 -12.48 -13.12
C ILE A 337 -14.69 -11.33 -12.72
N ASP A 338 -14.71 -10.95 -11.45
CA ASP A 338 -13.86 -9.88 -10.95
C ASP A 338 -12.37 -10.25 -11.03
N PHE A 339 -11.51 -9.25 -11.24
CA PHE A 339 -10.10 -9.41 -10.91
C PHE A 339 -9.97 -9.46 -9.39
N LYS A 340 -9.40 -10.54 -8.91
CA LYS A 340 -9.20 -10.80 -7.50
C LYS A 340 -7.81 -10.34 -7.08
N VAL A 341 -7.73 -9.51 -6.05
CA VAL A 341 -6.46 -9.01 -5.51
C VAL A 341 -6.47 -9.05 -3.99
N TYR A 342 -5.33 -9.41 -3.39
CA TYR A 342 -5.11 -9.46 -1.95
C TYR A 342 -4.57 -8.16 -1.35
N PRO A 343 -3.67 -7.39 -2.01
CA PRO A 343 -3.33 -6.07 -1.50
C PRO A 343 -4.42 -5.04 -1.85
N SER A 344 -4.50 -3.97 -1.07
CA SER A 344 -5.34 -2.78 -1.34
C SER A 344 -4.81 -1.91 -2.50
N ALA A 345 -4.23 -2.58 -3.50
CA ALA A 345 -3.69 -1.97 -4.71
C ALA A 345 -3.74 -2.95 -5.88
N PHE A 346 -3.86 -2.41 -7.09
CA PHE A 346 -3.84 -3.18 -8.33
C PHE A 346 -3.04 -2.45 -9.40
N ILE A 347 -2.15 -3.20 -10.06
CA ILE A 347 -1.36 -2.69 -11.19
C ILE A 347 -2.06 -3.12 -12.48
N HIS A 348 -2.67 -2.16 -13.16
CA HIS A 348 -3.18 -2.36 -14.50
C HIS A 348 -2.05 -2.10 -15.50
N SER A 349 -1.45 -3.17 -16.02
CA SER A 349 -0.35 -3.08 -16.98
C SER A 349 -0.47 -4.06 -18.13
N ALA A 350 0.32 -3.85 -19.19
CA ALA A 350 0.38 -4.78 -20.32
C ALA A 350 0.92 -6.17 -19.97
N SER A 351 1.63 -6.32 -18.84
CA SER A 351 2.31 -7.55 -18.44
C SER A 351 1.65 -8.27 -17.26
N ASN A 352 0.48 -7.81 -16.79
CA ASN A 352 -0.20 -8.36 -15.62
C ASN A 352 -1.49 -9.12 -16.01
N PRO A 353 -1.38 -10.37 -16.52
CA PRO A 353 -2.56 -11.22 -16.67
C PRO A 353 -3.18 -11.52 -15.29
N PRO A 354 -4.51 -11.70 -15.19
CA PRO A 354 -5.45 -11.96 -16.27
C PRO A 354 -6.13 -10.72 -16.88
N ALA A 355 -5.70 -9.50 -16.54
CA ALA A 355 -6.33 -8.29 -17.05
C ALA A 355 -6.02 -8.04 -18.52
N ALA A 356 -7.01 -7.48 -19.25
CA ALA A 356 -6.75 -6.97 -20.60
C ALA A 356 -5.60 -5.95 -20.52
N PRO A 357 -4.62 -6.01 -21.42
CA PRO A 357 -3.42 -5.19 -21.32
C PRO A 357 -3.78 -3.70 -21.43
N ALA A 358 -3.23 -2.89 -20.53
CA ALA A 358 -3.30 -1.44 -20.65
C ALA A 358 -2.66 -1.01 -21.98
N THR A 359 -3.42 -0.31 -22.82
CA THR A 359 -2.95 0.18 -24.13
C THR A 359 -2.63 1.68 -24.07
N PRO A 360 -1.66 2.17 -24.87
CA PRO A 360 -1.36 3.60 -24.94
C PRO A 360 -2.58 4.45 -25.30
N PHE A 361 -2.58 5.68 -24.79
CA PHE A 361 -3.60 6.71 -25.02
C PHE A 361 -5.04 6.18 -24.99
N SER A 362 -5.37 5.48 -23.91
CA SER A 362 -6.66 4.80 -23.73
C SER A 362 -7.30 5.21 -22.42
N ARG A 363 -8.62 5.31 -22.42
CA ARG A 363 -9.41 5.78 -21.27
C ARG A 363 -10.09 4.60 -20.57
N TYR A 364 -10.00 4.57 -19.25
CA TYR A 364 -10.48 3.46 -18.44
C TYR A 364 -11.27 3.94 -17.22
N THR A 365 -12.26 3.16 -16.83
CA THR A 365 -12.98 3.31 -15.58
C THR A 365 -12.86 2.02 -14.80
N ALA A 366 -12.56 2.10 -13.50
CA ALA A 366 -12.50 0.93 -12.65
C ALA A 366 -13.47 1.07 -11.47
N TYR A 367 -13.94 -0.05 -10.98
CA TYR A 367 -14.73 -0.18 -9.77
C TYR A 367 -14.11 -1.24 -8.89
N VAL A 368 -14.04 -1.00 -7.60
CA VAL A 368 -13.49 -1.93 -6.61
C VAL A 368 -14.52 -2.19 -5.52
N ARG A 369 -14.54 -3.42 -5.01
CA ARG A 369 -15.28 -3.82 -3.82
C ARG A 369 -14.40 -4.69 -2.94
N ALA A 370 -14.62 -4.66 -1.64
CA ALA A 370 -14.05 -5.59 -0.68
C ALA A 370 -14.88 -6.87 -0.57
N LEU A 371 -14.22 -7.96 -0.20
CA LEU A 371 -14.74 -9.31 -0.05
C LEU A 371 -14.27 -9.91 1.27
N SER A 372 -15.16 -10.60 1.98
CA SER A 372 -14.82 -11.38 3.17
C SER A 372 -14.27 -12.77 2.80
N TYR A 373 -13.90 -13.58 3.80
CA TYR A 373 -13.42 -14.94 3.60
C TYR A 373 -14.47 -15.87 2.99
N ARG A 374 -15.76 -15.62 3.28
CA ARG A 374 -16.92 -16.28 2.68
C ARG A 374 -17.30 -15.72 1.32
N GLN A 375 -16.53 -14.78 0.79
CA GLN A 375 -16.80 -14.08 -0.46
C GLN A 375 -18.10 -13.25 -0.40
N LEU A 376 -18.53 -12.84 0.80
CA LEU A 376 -19.55 -11.80 0.94
C LEU A 376 -18.95 -10.50 0.43
N ALA A 377 -19.72 -9.76 -0.36
CA ALA A 377 -19.21 -8.67 -1.16
C ALA A 377 -19.85 -7.35 -0.77
N SER A 378 -19.00 -6.37 -0.47
CA SER A 378 -19.42 -4.98 -0.34
C SER A 378 -19.93 -4.39 -1.67
N ALA A 379 -20.52 -3.20 -1.60
CA ALA A 379 -20.91 -2.44 -2.78
C ALA A 379 -19.67 -2.00 -3.59
N TYR A 380 -19.83 -1.88 -4.92
CA TYR A 380 -18.77 -1.33 -5.76
C TYR A 380 -18.61 0.17 -5.55
N VAL A 381 -17.36 0.60 -5.40
CA VAL A 381 -16.96 2.00 -5.37
C VAL A 381 -16.12 2.30 -6.60
N GLN A 382 -16.44 3.40 -7.28
CA GLN A 382 -15.73 3.81 -8.48
C GLN A 382 -14.35 4.37 -8.13
N VAL A 383 -13.31 3.89 -8.81
CA VAL A 383 -11.94 4.39 -8.68
C VAL A 383 -11.81 5.73 -9.41
N MET A 384 -11.42 6.78 -8.69
CA MET A 384 -11.28 8.13 -9.21
C MET A 384 -9.83 8.43 -9.62
N PRO A 385 -9.57 9.31 -10.62
CA PRO A 385 -8.23 9.80 -10.88
C PRO A 385 -7.58 10.47 -9.65
N TYR A 386 -6.27 10.30 -9.44
CA TYR A 386 -5.56 10.94 -8.32
C TYR A 386 -5.67 12.48 -8.36
N SER A 387 -5.69 13.07 -9.56
CA SER A 387 -5.86 14.51 -9.77
C SER A 387 -7.34 14.96 -9.84
N TYR A 388 -8.27 14.14 -9.36
CA TYR A 388 -9.70 14.45 -9.45
C TYR A 388 -10.03 15.75 -8.71
N THR A 389 -10.73 16.63 -9.41
CA THR A 389 -11.42 17.80 -8.85
C THR A 389 -12.91 17.56 -9.02
N GLU A 390 -13.73 18.00 -8.07
CA GLU A 390 -15.19 17.81 -8.13
C GLU A 390 -15.77 18.35 -9.46
N GLY A 391 -16.50 17.49 -10.19
CA GLY A 391 -17.03 17.80 -11.53
C GLY A 391 -16.14 17.38 -12.70
N ALA A 392 -14.93 16.87 -12.44
CA ALA A 392 -14.05 16.30 -13.47
C ALA A 392 -14.48 14.89 -13.88
N THR A 393 -13.88 14.42 -14.97
CA THR A 393 -14.15 13.12 -15.56
C THR A 393 -13.73 11.98 -14.62
N LYS A 394 -14.55 10.93 -14.52
CA LYS A 394 -14.35 9.82 -13.56
C LYS A 394 -13.50 8.66 -14.11
N ALA A 395 -12.82 8.88 -15.23
CA ALA A 395 -12.01 7.90 -15.91
C ALA A 395 -10.55 8.38 -15.93
N TYR A 396 -9.61 7.44 -15.87
CA TYR A 396 -8.20 7.76 -16.06
C TYR A 396 -7.77 7.44 -17.49
N THR A 397 -6.83 8.21 -18.02
CA THR A 397 -6.31 8.04 -19.38
C THR A 397 -4.84 7.69 -19.33
N THR A 398 -4.46 6.57 -19.92
CA THR A 398 -3.04 6.17 -20.06
C THR A 398 -2.29 7.14 -20.97
N ARG A 399 -0.98 7.25 -20.79
CA ARG A 399 -0.19 8.23 -21.56
C ARG A 399 -0.10 7.86 -23.05
N PRO A 400 0.00 8.86 -23.94
CA PRO A 400 0.36 8.62 -25.32
C PRO A 400 1.82 8.16 -25.44
N LEU A 401 2.12 7.32 -26.43
CA LEU A 401 3.48 6.82 -26.68
C LEU A 401 4.05 7.48 -27.94
N ILE A 402 5.18 8.18 -27.82
CA ILE A 402 5.96 8.67 -28.96
C ILE A 402 7.02 7.64 -29.34
N SER A 403 7.18 7.42 -30.64
CA SER A 403 8.24 6.59 -31.23
C SER A 403 8.72 7.22 -32.53
N GLY A 404 9.94 6.88 -32.96
CA GLY A 404 10.50 7.47 -34.17
C GLY A 404 11.88 6.95 -34.52
N THR A 405 12.45 7.55 -35.56
CA THR A 405 13.79 7.27 -36.08
C THR A 405 14.56 8.56 -36.27
N SER A 406 15.89 8.47 -36.23
CA SER A 406 16.76 9.59 -36.54
C SER A 406 18.07 9.13 -37.18
N TYR A 407 18.74 10.06 -37.86
CA TYR A 407 20.12 9.94 -38.34
C TYR A 407 20.78 11.31 -38.40
N THR A 408 22.11 11.33 -38.50
CA THR A 408 22.90 12.55 -38.58
C THR A 408 23.86 12.50 -39.77
N THR A 409 23.80 13.51 -40.64
CA THR A 409 24.76 13.70 -41.74
C THR A 409 25.77 14.76 -41.37
N TYR A 410 27.02 14.57 -41.78
CA TYR A 410 28.10 15.52 -41.54
C TYR A 410 28.55 16.15 -42.86
N THR A 411 28.84 17.46 -42.84
CA THR A 411 29.31 18.21 -44.00
C THR A 411 30.48 19.12 -43.60
N GLY A 412 31.35 19.46 -44.56
CA GLY A 412 32.50 20.32 -44.33
C GLY A 412 33.75 19.59 -43.85
N ASN A 413 34.77 20.34 -43.40
CA ASN A 413 36.07 19.80 -43.02
C ASN A 413 36.48 20.25 -41.60
N ALA A 414 36.59 19.29 -40.68
CA ALA A 414 36.99 19.51 -39.29
C ALA A 414 38.35 20.22 -39.14
N LYS A 415 39.31 19.91 -40.01
CA LYS A 415 40.64 20.55 -39.98
C LYS A 415 40.62 22.01 -40.44
N LYS A 416 39.59 22.41 -41.20
CA LYS A 416 39.40 23.79 -41.66
C LYS A 416 38.38 24.56 -40.80
N GLY A 417 37.94 23.97 -39.69
CA GLY A 417 36.95 24.57 -38.80
C GLY A 417 35.58 24.79 -39.45
N THR A 418 35.25 24.12 -40.56
CA THR A 418 33.98 24.29 -41.31
C THR A 418 33.02 23.13 -41.11
N TYR A 419 33.25 22.31 -40.08
CA TYR A 419 32.51 21.08 -39.86
C TYR A 419 31.12 21.36 -39.27
N ALA A 420 30.10 20.76 -39.87
CA ALA A 420 28.72 20.88 -39.44
C ALA A 420 28.01 19.53 -39.47
N ALA A 421 27.04 19.36 -38.58
CA ALA A 421 26.16 18.21 -38.54
C ALA A 421 24.72 18.67 -38.79
N THR A 422 23.97 17.84 -39.51
CA THR A 422 22.51 17.95 -39.63
C THR A 422 21.88 16.68 -39.11
N THR A 423 21.12 16.79 -38.03
CA THR A 423 20.39 15.67 -37.44
C THR A 423 18.94 15.72 -37.92
N TYR A 424 18.50 14.63 -38.53
CA TYR A 424 17.12 14.44 -38.99
C TYR A 424 16.41 13.51 -38.03
N ALA A 425 15.23 13.89 -37.58
CA ALA A 425 14.37 13.06 -36.75
C ALA A 425 12.96 13.03 -37.35
N LYS A 426 12.32 11.87 -37.33
CA LYS A 426 10.92 11.71 -37.68
C LYS A 426 10.25 10.75 -36.71
N GLY A 427 8.98 10.96 -36.43
CA GLY A 427 8.29 10.11 -35.48
C GLY A 427 6.79 10.36 -35.45
N SER A 428 6.12 9.58 -34.62
CA SER A 428 4.68 9.67 -34.41
C SER A 428 4.34 9.41 -32.95
N VAL A 429 3.23 9.99 -32.52
CA VAL A 429 2.61 9.73 -31.22
C VAL A 429 1.32 8.93 -31.43
N THR A 430 1.09 7.94 -30.57
CA THR A 430 -0.12 7.11 -30.66
C THR A 430 -1.37 8.00 -30.62
N PRO A 431 -2.37 7.81 -31.49
CA PRO A 431 -3.66 8.50 -31.40
C PRO A 431 -4.52 7.96 -30.25
N PRO A 432 -5.54 8.70 -29.80
CA PRO A 432 -6.46 8.21 -28.78
C PRO A 432 -7.26 7.01 -29.31
N THR A 433 -7.51 6.02 -28.45
CA THR A 433 -8.32 4.84 -28.79
C THR A 433 -9.82 5.02 -28.52
N PHE A 434 -10.20 6.19 -28.03
CA PHE A 434 -11.53 6.61 -27.67
C PHE A 434 -11.92 7.87 -28.45
N LYS A 435 -13.21 8.19 -28.48
CA LYS A 435 -13.72 9.34 -29.21
C LYS A 435 -13.35 10.67 -28.54
N CYS A 436 -12.82 11.60 -29.32
CA CYS A 436 -12.49 12.95 -28.88
C CYS A 436 -13.18 13.97 -29.78
N SER A 437 -13.76 15.02 -29.19
CA SER A 437 -14.31 16.16 -29.94
C SER A 437 -13.21 17.08 -30.47
N SER A 438 -12.06 17.12 -29.78
CA SER A 438 -10.85 17.80 -30.23
C SER A 438 -9.59 17.11 -29.70
N VAL A 439 -8.51 17.17 -30.48
CA VAL A 439 -7.16 16.74 -30.09
C VAL A 439 -6.16 17.67 -30.74
N THR A 440 -5.25 18.24 -29.95
CA THR A 440 -4.12 19.05 -30.41
C THR A 440 -2.81 18.50 -29.87
N TYR A 441 -1.76 18.62 -30.68
CA TYR A 441 -0.44 18.11 -30.37
C TYR A 441 0.58 19.26 -30.39
N ASP A 442 1.37 19.38 -29.33
CA ASP A 442 2.50 20.30 -29.25
C ASP A 442 3.79 19.50 -29.13
N LEU A 443 4.73 19.72 -30.05
CA LEU A 443 6.01 19.03 -30.08
C LEU A 443 7.09 19.84 -29.38
N TYR A 444 7.76 19.21 -28.42
CA TYR A 444 8.88 19.76 -27.68
C TYR A 444 10.18 19.06 -28.06
N ARG A 445 11.28 19.83 -28.06
CA ARG A 445 12.64 19.34 -28.28
C ARG A 445 13.60 19.96 -27.27
N GLY A 446 14.55 19.17 -26.78
CA GLY A 446 15.57 19.60 -25.83
C GLY A 446 16.93 18.98 -26.09
N LEU A 447 17.97 19.56 -25.46
CA LEU A 447 19.31 18.96 -25.37
C LEU A 447 19.43 18.00 -24.17
N SER A 448 18.47 18.05 -23.25
CA SER A 448 18.32 17.12 -22.13
C SER A 448 16.84 16.79 -21.92
N THR A 449 16.57 15.72 -21.16
CA THR A 449 15.20 15.32 -20.76
C THR A 449 14.53 16.33 -19.83
N THR A 450 15.30 17.21 -19.18
CA THR A 450 14.81 18.19 -18.20
C THR A 450 14.65 19.61 -18.76
N SER A 451 15.18 19.88 -19.95
CA SER A 451 15.16 21.21 -20.58
C SER A 451 14.67 21.09 -22.02
N MET A 452 13.35 21.17 -22.16
CA MET A 452 12.62 20.98 -23.41
C MET A 452 11.94 22.28 -23.81
N ALA A 453 12.10 22.70 -25.07
CA ALA A 453 11.46 23.88 -25.62
C ALA A 453 10.40 23.47 -26.65
N LEU A 454 9.29 24.21 -26.69
CA LEU A 454 8.26 24.04 -27.72
C LEU A 454 8.86 24.38 -29.09
N ILE A 455 8.82 23.45 -30.04
CA ILE A 455 9.31 23.67 -31.41
C ILE A 455 8.18 23.76 -32.44
N LYS A 456 7.04 23.13 -32.17
CA LYS A 456 5.87 23.19 -33.05
C LYS A 456 4.59 23.08 -32.24
N ALA A 457 3.78 24.13 -32.24
CA ALA A 457 2.46 24.13 -31.63
C ALA A 457 1.39 23.64 -32.61
N ASN A 458 0.32 23.02 -32.10
CA ASN A 458 -0.85 22.57 -32.88
C ASN A 458 -0.47 21.76 -34.15
N THR A 459 0.48 20.85 -34.01
CA THR A 459 0.92 19.95 -35.08
C THR A 459 0.02 18.72 -35.21
N THR A 460 0.30 17.90 -36.21
CA THR A 460 -0.24 16.55 -36.40
C THR A 460 0.37 15.54 -35.42
N SER A 461 -0.22 14.35 -35.32
CA SER A 461 0.34 13.21 -34.55
C SER A 461 1.67 12.68 -35.09
N THR A 462 2.14 13.18 -36.23
CA THR A 462 3.45 12.88 -36.82
C THR A 462 4.32 14.13 -36.88
N PHE A 463 5.64 13.95 -36.80
CA PHE A 463 6.61 15.02 -37.02
C PHE A 463 7.77 14.59 -37.92
N SER A 464 8.37 15.60 -38.53
CA SER A 464 9.72 15.54 -39.11
C SER A 464 10.42 16.83 -38.70
N ASP A 465 11.67 16.70 -38.25
CA ASP A 465 12.51 17.80 -37.79
C ASP A 465 13.93 17.61 -38.34
N SER A 466 14.60 18.73 -38.63
CA SER A 466 15.96 18.76 -39.13
C SER A 466 16.70 19.89 -38.43
N VAL A 467 17.78 19.55 -37.72
CA VAL A 467 18.56 20.50 -36.94
C VAL A 467 19.97 20.60 -37.51
N TYR A 468 20.32 21.76 -38.04
CA TYR A 468 21.66 22.09 -38.46
C TYR A 468 22.45 22.70 -37.29
N LYS A 469 23.66 22.17 -37.04
CA LYS A 469 24.60 22.74 -36.06
C LYS A 469 26.00 22.80 -36.64
N PHE A 470 26.60 23.99 -36.57
CA PHE A 470 28.01 24.17 -36.80
C PHE A 470 28.81 23.65 -35.59
N LEU A 471 29.75 22.75 -35.84
CA LEU A 471 30.55 22.07 -34.82
C LEU A 471 31.95 22.69 -34.67
N GLY A 472 32.41 23.46 -35.65
CA GLY A 472 33.75 24.05 -35.66
C GLY A 472 34.82 22.96 -35.70
N SER A 473 35.56 22.80 -34.60
CA SER A 473 36.55 21.72 -34.40
C SER A 473 35.99 20.47 -33.70
N SER A 474 34.79 20.55 -33.11
CA SER A 474 34.13 19.39 -32.50
C SER A 474 33.70 18.39 -33.57
N THR A 475 33.89 17.10 -33.32
CA THR A 475 33.40 16.02 -34.21
C THR A 475 32.10 15.40 -33.71
N ILE A 476 31.60 15.82 -32.54
CA ILE A 476 30.43 15.23 -31.89
C ILE A 476 29.21 16.09 -32.18
N ALA A 477 28.24 15.53 -32.89
CA ALA A 477 26.95 16.16 -33.09
C ALA A 477 26.17 16.24 -31.77
N PRO A 478 25.40 17.32 -31.53
CA PRO A 478 24.49 17.39 -30.41
C PRO A 478 23.42 16.30 -30.51
N VAL A 479 23.02 15.76 -29.36
CA VAL A 479 21.90 14.84 -29.25
C VAL A 479 20.66 15.60 -28.83
N TYR A 480 19.51 15.20 -29.38
CA TYR A 480 18.22 15.81 -29.09
C TYR A 480 17.28 14.79 -28.44
N TYR A 481 16.35 15.32 -27.65
CA TYR A 481 15.25 14.59 -27.04
C TYR A 481 13.93 15.19 -27.52
N TYR A 482 12.91 14.36 -27.70
CA TYR A 482 11.58 14.77 -28.17
C TYR A 482 10.47 14.28 -27.23
N GLN A 483 9.43 15.09 -27.08
CA GLN A 483 8.24 14.77 -26.30
C GLN A 483 7.02 15.49 -26.88
N TYR A 484 5.85 14.87 -26.79
CA TYR A 484 4.58 15.53 -27.08
C TYR A 484 3.86 15.95 -25.80
N LYS A 485 3.28 17.14 -25.83
CA LYS A 485 2.15 17.52 -25.00
C LYS A 485 0.89 17.36 -25.86
N VAL A 486 -0.06 16.57 -25.38
CA VAL A 486 -1.34 16.31 -26.06
C VAL A 486 -2.45 16.93 -25.24
N THR A 487 -3.22 17.82 -25.86
CA THR A 487 -4.43 18.37 -25.25
C THR A 487 -5.64 17.80 -25.99
N TYR A 488 -6.59 17.20 -25.28
CA TYR A 488 -7.76 16.59 -25.90
C TYR A 488 -9.02 16.84 -25.08
N THR A 489 -10.18 16.77 -25.73
CA THR A 489 -11.48 16.79 -25.06
C THR A 489 -12.22 15.50 -25.41
N PRO A 490 -12.48 14.60 -24.44
CA PRO A 490 -13.21 13.36 -24.70
C PRO A 490 -14.66 13.68 -25.09
N GLU A 491 -15.23 12.92 -26.02
CA GLU A 491 -16.64 13.06 -26.41
C GLU A 491 -17.55 12.17 -25.57
N GLY A 492 -18.79 12.61 -25.31
CA GLY A 492 -19.80 11.81 -24.60
C GLY A 492 -19.89 12.05 -23.09
N GLU A 493 -19.01 12.88 -22.52
CA GLU A 493 -19.12 13.30 -21.11
C GLU A 493 -19.57 14.76 -21.05
N THR A 494 -20.78 15.00 -20.53
CA THR A 494 -21.48 16.29 -20.49
C THR A 494 -20.76 17.42 -19.74
N ALA A 495 -19.60 17.16 -19.13
CA ALA A 495 -18.82 18.12 -18.36
C ALA A 495 -17.29 18.03 -18.56
N ALA A 496 -16.80 17.24 -19.54
CA ALA A 496 -15.36 17.08 -19.72
C ALA A 496 -14.74 18.32 -20.39
N GLY A 497 -14.02 19.13 -19.60
CA GLY A 497 -13.12 20.15 -20.14
C GLY A 497 -11.92 19.52 -20.87
N PRO A 498 -11.08 20.35 -21.53
CA PRO A 498 -9.86 19.87 -22.15
C PRO A 498 -8.90 19.30 -21.10
N GLU A 499 -8.43 18.07 -21.33
CA GLU A 499 -7.44 17.37 -20.54
C GLU A 499 -6.06 17.44 -21.23
N VAL A 500 -4.98 17.44 -20.44
CA VAL A 500 -3.60 17.54 -20.93
C VAL A 500 -2.79 16.32 -20.47
N LEU A 501 -2.14 15.64 -21.41
CA LEU A 501 -1.23 14.54 -21.15
C LEU A 501 0.12 14.75 -21.83
N TRP A 502 1.17 14.19 -21.22
CA TRP A 502 2.51 14.16 -21.79
C TRP A 502 2.85 12.74 -22.25
N SER A 503 3.50 12.63 -23.40
CA SER A 503 4.08 11.36 -23.84
C SER A 503 5.34 11.03 -23.04
N ASN A 504 5.89 9.82 -23.24
CA ASN A 504 7.29 9.56 -22.93
C ASN A 504 8.22 10.53 -23.66
N ILE A 505 9.45 10.63 -23.18
CA ILE A 505 10.56 11.29 -23.84
C ILE A 505 11.34 10.23 -24.63
N ILE A 506 11.60 10.49 -25.91
CA ILE A 506 12.51 9.69 -26.74
C ILE A 506 13.79 10.46 -27.01
N GLY A 507 14.92 9.76 -26.97
CA GLY A 507 16.25 10.28 -27.18
C GLY A 507 17.28 9.49 -26.38
N PRO A 508 18.57 9.72 -26.58
CA PRO A 508 19.15 10.69 -27.52
C PRO A 508 18.94 10.29 -29.00
N THR A 509 18.86 11.27 -29.89
CA THR A 509 18.91 11.02 -31.35
C THR A 509 20.22 10.36 -31.77
N ASN A 510 20.13 9.47 -32.75
CA ASN A 510 21.28 8.81 -33.36
C ASN A 510 22.21 9.80 -34.07
N ILE A 511 23.50 9.69 -33.74
CA ILE A 511 24.61 10.43 -34.37
C ILE A 511 25.22 9.68 -35.56
N THR A 512 24.62 8.56 -35.97
CA THR A 512 25.02 7.72 -37.09
C THR A 512 24.46 8.23 -38.42
N SER A 513 25.14 7.93 -39.52
CA SER A 513 24.66 8.26 -40.87
C SER A 513 23.49 7.39 -41.35
N SER A 514 23.26 6.23 -40.72
CA SER A 514 22.11 5.36 -40.97
C SER A 514 20.91 5.77 -40.12
N GLU A 515 19.72 5.66 -40.71
CA GLU A 515 18.46 5.79 -40.00
C GLU A 515 18.26 4.66 -38.99
N SER A 516 18.07 5.02 -37.73
CA SER A 516 17.94 4.09 -36.61
C SER A 516 16.82 4.52 -35.65
N PRO A 517 16.19 3.60 -34.90
CA PRO A 517 15.18 3.93 -33.89
C PRO A 517 15.70 4.88 -32.82
N ILE A 518 14.87 5.82 -32.37
CA ILE A 518 15.17 6.68 -31.23
C ILE A 518 14.78 5.93 -29.95
N PRO A 519 15.70 5.71 -28.99
CA PRO A 519 15.41 4.97 -27.78
C PRO A 519 14.46 5.73 -26.86
N HIS A 520 13.73 5.00 -26.01
CA HIS A 520 13.00 5.57 -24.90
C HIS A 520 13.99 6.12 -23.84
N ALA A 521 13.80 7.35 -23.39
CA ALA A 521 14.62 7.97 -22.35
C ALA A 521 13.95 7.86 -20.97
N THR A 522 12.76 8.43 -20.81
CA THR A 522 12.02 8.49 -19.53
C THR A 522 10.54 8.79 -19.77
N TRP A 523 9.72 8.58 -18.74
CA TRP A 523 8.34 9.07 -18.63
C TRP A 523 8.27 10.48 -18.04
#